data_AF-A0A9P0DB64-F1
#
_entry.id   AF-A0A9P0DB64-F1
#
_cell.length_a   1.000
_cell.length_b   1.000
_cell.length_c   1.000
_cell.angle_alpha   90.00
_cell.angle_beta   90.00
_cell.angle_gamma   90.00
#
_symmetry.space_group_name_H-M   'P 1'
#
loop_
_entity.id
_entity.type
_entity.pdbx_description
1 polymer ?
#
loop_
_entity_poly.entity_id
_entity_poly.type
_entity_poly.pdbx_seq_one_letter_code
_entity_poly.pdbx_strand_id
1 'polypeptide(L)'
;MDINDLAELYGEELQLKKLIRNSSARAQEIAKRAKLDSSDGQTIEDHDQFYKDHKLLLLLFRILGVMPVQRGKIGKITFGWLSGPMIYAYVFYVITTVIVLMVGYERIDILLNRSRKFDEYIYSIIFIIFLVPHFWIPFVGWGVAREVCIYKNSWGTYQLHFYKITGKNLVFPHLSTLIVIISLGCFILAVVFLLSLSALLEGYTLYHTTAYYHIVIMLNMNSGLWYINCRAIINASQALARHFQGDVDDFCTAYIIAHYRVLWLELSEMLQGIGNAYARTYASYSLFMIANITIATYGFISEITEHGITFSFKEMGLMVASLYCMTLLYIYCDCSHKASDAIASKVQTSLMNIRLNTIDKSAAREIDLFLTAIRLNPPTVSLKGYSDVDRKLLTSSISTIAIYLIVLLQFKISLVNMRGV
;
A
#
# COMPACT_ATOMS: atom_id res chain seq x y z
N MET A 1 -12.82 0.61 -23.69
CA MET A 1 -12.40 0.08 -24.99
C MET A 1 -13.19 -1.19 -25.18
N ASP A 2 -14.14 -1.18 -26.10
CA ASP A 2 -15.04 -2.32 -26.30
C ASP A 2 -14.31 -3.43 -27.04
N ILE A 3 -14.71 -4.70 -26.88
CA ILE A 3 -14.02 -5.85 -27.51
C ILE A 3 -13.97 -5.73 -29.04
N ASN A 4 -14.93 -5.00 -29.61
CA ASN A 4 -14.99 -4.74 -31.05
C ASN A 4 -13.98 -3.67 -31.52
N ASP A 5 -13.51 -2.78 -30.64
CA ASP A 5 -12.45 -1.80 -30.94
C ASP A 5 -11.07 -2.49 -31.02
N LEU A 6 -10.91 -3.63 -30.33
CA LEU A 6 -9.73 -4.49 -30.46
C LEU A 6 -9.73 -5.21 -31.80
N ALA A 7 -10.88 -5.59 -32.38
CA ALA A 7 -10.90 -6.29 -33.66
C ALA A 7 -10.39 -5.41 -34.84
N GLU A 8 -10.59 -4.09 -34.76
CA GLU A 8 -10.16 -3.14 -35.78
C GLU A 8 -8.65 -2.82 -35.67
N LEU A 9 -8.08 -2.85 -34.45
CA LEU A 9 -6.62 -2.73 -34.23
C LEU A 9 -5.84 -4.00 -34.66
N TYR A 10 -6.49 -5.16 -34.62
CA TYR A 10 -5.88 -6.48 -34.82
C TYR A 10 -6.15 -7.07 -36.22
N GLY A 11 -6.38 -6.24 -37.24
CA GLY A 11 -6.43 -6.68 -38.65
C GLY A 11 -5.18 -7.49 -39.09
N GLU A 12 -4.09 -7.41 -38.32
CA GLU A 12 -2.89 -8.24 -38.45
C GLU A 12 -3.00 -9.68 -37.92
N GLU A 13 -4.06 -10.08 -37.20
CA GLU A 13 -4.30 -11.50 -36.86
C GLU A 13 -4.47 -12.37 -38.12
N LEU A 14 -4.94 -11.78 -39.23
CA LEU A 14 -4.98 -12.45 -40.54
C LEU A 14 -3.58 -12.61 -41.16
N GLN A 15 -2.63 -11.71 -40.86
CA GLN A 15 -1.23 -11.89 -41.22
C GLN A 15 -0.52 -12.88 -40.31
N LEU A 16 -0.88 -12.94 -39.03
CA LEU A 16 -0.43 -13.97 -38.11
C LEU A 16 -0.84 -15.38 -38.59
N LYS A 17 -2.06 -15.55 -39.09
CA LYS A 17 -2.49 -16.81 -39.74
C LYS A 17 -1.66 -17.17 -41.00
N LYS A 18 -1.20 -16.18 -41.77
CA LYS A 18 -0.31 -16.38 -42.92
C LYS A 18 1.13 -16.69 -42.49
N LEU A 19 1.64 -16.08 -41.42
CA LEU A 19 2.97 -16.33 -40.84
C LEU A 19 3.05 -17.66 -40.09
N ILE A 20 2.00 -18.06 -39.36
CA ILE A 20 1.90 -19.35 -38.67
C ILE A 20 1.92 -20.52 -39.67
N ARG A 21 1.52 -20.28 -40.93
CA ARG A 21 1.61 -21.27 -42.01
C ARG A 21 3.05 -21.51 -42.49
N ASN A 22 3.99 -20.60 -42.20
CA ASN A 22 5.41 -20.69 -42.55
C ASN A 22 6.25 -20.74 -41.24
N SER A 23 6.37 -21.94 -40.69
CA SER A 23 6.71 -22.25 -39.30
C SER A 23 8.08 -21.77 -38.79
N SER A 24 8.08 -20.89 -37.78
CA SER A 24 9.10 -20.89 -36.73
C SER A 24 8.52 -21.56 -35.47
N ALA A 25 9.30 -22.38 -34.77
CA ALA A 25 8.86 -23.06 -33.55
C ALA A 25 8.32 -22.06 -32.49
N ARG A 26 8.88 -20.85 -32.45
CA ARG A 26 8.45 -19.76 -31.58
C ARG A 26 7.04 -19.27 -31.90
N ALA A 27 6.66 -19.13 -33.16
CA ALA A 27 5.33 -18.68 -33.55
C ALA A 27 4.24 -19.71 -33.16
N GLN A 28 4.56 -21.00 -33.24
CA GLN A 28 3.67 -22.07 -32.79
C GLN A 28 3.53 -22.07 -31.26
N GLU A 29 4.60 -21.82 -30.51
CA GLU A 29 4.54 -21.69 -29.06
C GLU A 29 3.73 -20.47 -28.62
N ILE A 30 3.91 -19.31 -29.25
CA ILE A 30 3.11 -18.11 -28.97
C ILE A 30 1.62 -18.38 -29.24
N ALA A 31 1.29 -19.01 -30.37
CA ALA A 31 -0.09 -19.38 -30.70
C ALA A 31 -0.69 -20.40 -29.71
N LYS A 32 0.12 -21.32 -29.15
CA LYS A 32 -0.32 -22.26 -28.12
C LYS A 32 -0.61 -21.55 -26.81
N ARG A 33 0.24 -20.61 -26.40
CA ARG A 33 0.05 -19.80 -25.17
C ARG A 33 -1.14 -18.84 -25.29
N ALA A 34 -1.32 -18.22 -26.45
CA ALA A 34 -2.44 -17.30 -26.71
C ALA A 34 -3.82 -17.96 -26.53
N LYS A 35 -3.92 -19.28 -26.78
CA LYS A 35 -5.14 -20.08 -26.59
C LYS A 35 -5.50 -20.38 -25.13
N LEU A 36 -4.63 -20.07 -24.17
CA LEU A 36 -4.95 -20.26 -22.75
C LEU A 36 -6.15 -19.38 -22.37
N ASP A 37 -7.15 -19.98 -21.74
CA ASP A 37 -8.36 -19.27 -21.39
C ASP A 37 -8.13 -18.40 -20.15
N SER A 38 -8.31 -17.08 -20.30
CA SER A 38 -8.24 -16.12 -19.18
C SER A 38 -9.48 -16.20 -18.27
N SER A 39 -10.50 -16.97 -18.63
CA SER A 39 -11.71 -17.20 -17.83
C SER A 39 -11.66 -18.48 -17.00
N ASP A 40 -10.74 -19.41 -17.32
CA ASP A 40 -10.53 -20.65 -16.59
C ASP A 40 -9.74 -20.40 -15.28
N GLY A 41 -10.37 -20.74 -14.16
CA GLY A 41 -9.80 -20.55 -12.83
C GLY A 41 -8.58 -21.42 -12.56
N GLN A 42 -8.49 -22.60 -13.18
CA GLN A 42 -7.36 -23.51 -13.00
C GLN A 42 -6.10 -22.96 -13.68
N THR A 43 -6.24 -22.51 -14.93
CA THR A 43 -5.17 -21.85 -15.68
C THR A 43 -4.63 -20.62 -14.93
N ILE A 44 -5.49 -19.79 -14.34
CA ILE A 44 -5.04 -18.65 -13.52
C ILE A 44 -4.27 -19.14 -12.29
N GLU A 45 -4.79 -20.14 -11.58
CA GLU A 45 -4.19 -20.63 -10.33
C GLU A 45 -2.78 -21.23 -10.52
N ASP A 46 -2.55 -21.89 -11.65
CA ASP A 46 -1.24 -22.46 -11.97
C ASP A 46 -0.17 -21.36 -12.09
N HIS A 47 -0.55 -20.20 -12.65
CA HIS A 47 0.33 -19.05 -12.89
C HIS A 47 0.28 -17.95 -11.80
N ASP A 48 -0.65 -18.03 -10.84
CA ASP A 48 -0.82 -17.05 -9.76
C ASP A 48 0.20 -17.23 -8.62
N GLN A 49 1.45 -16.85 -8.91
CA GLN A 49 2.52 -16.85 -7.91
C GLN A 49 2.28 -15.79 -6.82
N PHE A 50 1.63 -14.68 -7.17
CA PHE A 50 1.39 -13.58 -6.24
C PHE A 50 0.51 -14.01 -5.06
N TYR A 51 -0.57 -14.76 -5.34
CA TYR A 51 -1.43 -15.33 -4.30
C TYR A 51 -0.70 -16.34 -3.43
N LYS A 52 0.12 -17.22 -4.03
CA LYS A 52 0.90 -18.24 -3.31
C LYS A 52 1.80 -17.58 -2.26
N ASP A 53 2.45 -16.49 -2.61
CA ASP A 53 3.31 -15.73 -1.69
C ASP A 53 2.49 -14.91 -0.67
N HIS A 54 1.33 -14.37 -1.05
CA HIS A 54 0.48 -13.54 -0.18
C HIS A 54 -0.44 -14.31 0.77
N LYS A 55 -0.60 -15.63 0.60
CA LYS A 55 -1.56 -16.44 1.35
C LYS A 55 -1.41 -16.30 2.87
N LEU A 56 -0.16 -16.26 3.36
CA LEU A 56 0.13 -16.11 4.79
C LEU A 56 -0.33 -14.75 5.32
N LEU A 57 -0.08 -13.68 4.56
CA LEU A 57 -0.50 -12.33 4.92
C LEU A 57 -2.03 -12.23 4.98
N LEU A 58 -2.72 -12.80 3.99
CA LEU A 58 -4.19 -12.84 3.96
C LEU A 58 -4.77 -13.60 5.16
N LEU A 59 -4.13 -14.71 5.56
CA LEU A 59 -4.51 -15.46 6.75
C LEU A 59 -4.34 -14.61 8.02
N LEU A 60 -3.23 -13.87 8.13
CA LEU A 60 -2.97 -12.98 9.26
C LEU A 60 -4.03 -11.88 9.37
N PHE A 61 -4.38 -11.22 8.26
CA PHE A 61 -5.44 -10.20 8.25
C PHE A 61 -6.83 -10.76 8.58
N ARG A 62 -7.08 -12.04 8.26
CA ARG A 62 -8.30 -12.74 8.67
C ARG A 62 -8.32 -13.01 10.16
N ILE A 63 -7.20 -13.46 10.75
CA ILE A 63 -7.06 -13.68 12.20
C ILE A 63 -7.22 -12.36 12.98
N LEU A 64 -6.68 -11.25 12.45
CA LEU A 64 -6.83 -9.94 13.08
C LEU A 64 -8.22 -9.31 12.93
N GLY A 65 -9.14 -9.95 12.18
CA GLY A 65 -10.51 -9.46 11.94
C GLY A 65 -10.59 -8.23 11.01
N VAL A 66 -9.48 -7.84 10.39
CA VAL A 66 -9.37 -6.59 9.62
C VAL A 66 -9.85 -6.75 8.18
N MET A 67 -9.54 -7.90 7.55
CA MET A 67 -9.91 -8.16 6.16
C MET A 67 -10.45 -9.58 5.97
N PRO A 68 -11.77 -9.77 6.07
CA PRO A 68 -12.42 -11.08 6.00
C PRO A 68 -12.65 -11.54 4.55
N VAL A 69 -11.56 -11.79 3.82
CA VAL A 69 -11.61 -12.32 2.45
C VAL A 69 -11.50 -13.85 2.45
N GLN A 70 -12.11 -14.49 1.46
CA GLN A 70 -12.04 -15.94 1.26
C GLN A 70 -11.79 -16.29 -0.20
N ARG A 71 -11.22 -17.47 -0.43
CA ARG A 71 -11.14 -18.05 -1.76
C ARG A 71 -12.48 -18.73 -2.05
N GLY A 72 -13.30 -18.09 -2.89
CA GLY A 72 -14.66 -18.57 -3.18
C GLY A 72 -14.67 -19.61 -4.30
N LYS A 73 -13.80 -19.44 -5.31
CA LYS A 73 -13.61 -20.38 -6.42
C LYS A 73 -12.10 -20.53 -6.69
N ILE A 74 -11.72 -21.63 -7.33
CA ILE A 74 -10.35 -21.85 -7.83
C ILE A 74 -9.92 -20.62 -8.65
N GLY A 75 -8.73 -20.09 -8.36
CA GLY A 75 -8.22 -18.86 -8.98
C GLY A 75 -8.93 -17.53 -8.63
N LYS A 76 -9.94 -17.48 -7.75
CA LYS A 76 -10.65 -16.22 -7.41
C LYS A 76 -10.85 -15.98 -5.91
N ILE A 77 -10.45 -14.80 -5.46
CA ILE A 77 -10.72 -14.25 -4.13
C ILE A 77 -12.06 -13.53 -4.16
N THR A 78 -12.89 -13.77 -3.15
CA THR A 78 -14.24 -13.24 -3.02
C THR A 78 -14.48 -12.73 -1.60
N PHE A 79 -15.38 -11.76 -1.49
CA PHE A 79 -15.88 -11.23 -0.22
C PHE A 79 -17.39 -11.41 -0.15
N GLY A 80 -17.89 -11.76 1.04
CA GLY A 80 -19.32 -11.86 1.31
C GLY A 80 -19.60 -11.52 2.77
N TRP A 81 -20.63 -10.70 3.00
CA TRP A 81 -21.05 -10.25 4.33
C TRP A 81 -21.52 -11.39 5.26
N LEU A 82 -21.98 -12.50 4.68
CA LEU A 82 -22.43 -13.70 5.41
C LEU A 82 -21.40 -14.84 5.38
N SER A 83 -20.16 -14.54 4.98
CA SER A 83 -19.12 -15.56 4.90
C SER A 83 -18.56 -15.93 6.28
N GLY A 84 -18.06 -17.15 6.45
CA GLY A 84 -17.41 -17.60 7.69
C GLY A 84 -16.31 -16.67 8.22
N PRO A 85 -15.37 -16.15 7.38
CA PRO A 85 -14.42 -15.14 7.81
C PRO A 85 -15.06 -13.86 8.35
N MET A 86 -16.19 -13.42 7.77
CA MET A 86 -16.88 -12.21 8.19
C MET A 86 -17.58 -12.41 9.55
N ILE A 87 -18.19 -13.56 9.77
CA ILE A 87 -18.81 -13.91 11.06
C ILE A 87 -17.74 -13.90 12.17
N TYR A 88 -16.58 -14.49 11.91
CA TYR A 88 -15.44 -14.43 12.82
C TYR A 88 -15.01 -12.98 13.08
N ALA A 89 -14.87 -12.16 12.03
CA ALA A 89 -14.50 -10.75 12.16
C ALA A 89 -15.52 -9.96 12.99
N TYR A 90 -16.82 -10.21 12.83
CA TYR A 90 -17.85 -9.58 13.67
C TYR A 90 -17.71 -9.96 15.14
N VAL A 91 -17.58 -11.25 15.46
CA VAL A 91 -17.44 -11.72 16.85
C VAL A 91 -16.17 -11.14 17.48
N PHE A 92 -15.05 -11.21 16.76
CA PHE A 92 -13.77 -10.66 17.20
C PHE A 92 -13.85 -9.14 17.40
N TYR A 93 -14.49 -8.41 16.49
CA TYR A 93 -14.70 -6.97 16.60
C TYR A 93 -15.58 -6.60 17.80
N VAL A 94 -16.66 -7.33 18.07
CA VAL A 94 -17.52 -7.08 19.24
C VAL A 94 -16.73 -7.27 20.54
N ILE A 95 -15.98 -8.36 20.67
CA ILE A 95 -15.16 -8.63 21.86
C ILE A 95 -14.12 -7.53 22.07
N THR A 96 -13.36 -7.19 21.02
CA THR A 96 -12.33 -6.13 21.08
C THR A 96 -12.94 -4.76 21.33
N THR A 97 -14.14 -4.47 20.81
CA THR A 97 -14.85 -3.21 21.08
C THR A 97 -15.24 -3.07 22.54
N VAL A 98 -15.69 -4.14 23.21
CA VAL A 98 -15.98 -4.11 24.65
C VAL A 98 -14.73 -3.75 25.44
N ILE A 99 -13.58 -4.35 25.11
CA ILE A 99 -12.30 -4.05 25.76
C ILE A 99 -11.88 -2.59 25.50
N VAL A 100 -11.99 -2.11 24.25
CA VAL A 100 -11.66 -0.73 23.86
C VAL A 100 -12.56 0.27 24.58
N LEU A 101 -13.86 -0.01 24.74
CA LEU A 101 -14.79 0.86 25.46
C LEU A 101 -14.50 0.89 26.96
N MET A 102 -14.17 -0.25 27.58
CA MET A 102 -13.76 -0.29 28.99
C MET A 102 -12.52 0.57 29.24
N VAL A 103 -11.47 0.37 28.43
CA VAL A 103 -10.23 1.17 28.53
C VAL A 103 -10.52 2.64 28.21
N GLY A 104 -11.35 2.93 27.20
CA GLY A 104 -11.74 4.28 26.84
C GLY A 104 -12.47 5.02 27.97
N TYR A 105 -13.38 4.35 28.67
CA TYR A 105 -14.09 4.90 29.82
C TYR A 105 -13.13 5.27 30.96
N GLU A 106 -12.20 4.37 31.31
CA GLU A 106 -11.19 4.64 32.34
C GLU A 106 -10.27 5.81 31.95
N ARG A 107 -9.91 5.93 30.66
CA ARG A 107 -9.10 7.06 30.17
C ARG A 107 -9.87 8.39 30.20
N ILE A 108 -11.16 8.37 29.89
CA ILE A 108 -12.03 9.56 29.99
C ILE A 108 -12.21 9.97 31.46
N ASP A 109 -12.40 9.00 32.37
CA ASP A 109 -12.50 9.27 33.81
C ASP A 109 -11.22 9.92 34.37
N ILE A 110 -10.05 9.41 33.97
CA ILE A 110 -8.75 10.01 34.34
C ILE A 110 -8.66 11.46 33.82
N LEU A 111 -9.08 11.71 32.57
CA LEU A 111 -9.05 13.03 31.94
C LEU A 111 -10.02 14.03 32.57
N LEU A 112 -11.21 13.59 32.99
CA LEU A 112 -12.22 14.48 33.57
C LEU A 112 -12.00 14.73 35.07
N ASN A 113 -11.56 13.70 35.81
CA ASN A 113 -11.59 13.73 37.28
C ASN A 113 -10.21 13.80 37.94
N ARG A 114 -9.11 13.45 37.25
CA ARG A 114 -7.76 13.38 37.85
C ARG A 114 -6.71 14.32 37.25
N SER A 115 -6.77 14.65 35.96
CA SER A 115 -5.74 15.50 35.35
C SER A 115 -5.90 16.96 35.74
N ARG A 116 -5.00 17.47 36.60
CA ARG A 116 -4.97 18.89 37.01
C ARG A 116 -3.90 19.71 36.29
N LYS A 117 -2.92 19.06 35.65
CA LYS A 117 -1.86 19.71 34.87
C LYS A 117 -2.13 19.62 33.38
N PHE A 118 -1.75 20.66 32.63
CA PHE A 118 -1.97 20.76 31.19
C PHE A 118 -1.27 19.64 30.41
N ASP A 119 -0.12 19.16 30.86
CA ASP A 119 0.59 18.11 30.14
C ASP A 119 -0.10 16.74 30.28
N GLU A 120 -0.59 16.39 31.48
CA GLU A 120 -1.38 15.16 31.72
C GLU A 120 -2.63 15.09 30.82
N TYR A 121 -3.15 16.25 30.43
CA TYR A 121 -4.28 16.37 29.51
C TYR A 121 -3.87 16.02 28.06
N ILE A 122 -2.72 16.49 27.57
CA ILE A 122 -2.20 16.14 26.23
C ILE A 122 -1.95 14.63 26.13
N TYR A 123 -1.36 14.03 27.16
CA TYR A 123 -1.13 12.59 27.22
C TYR A 123 -2.44 11.79 27.11
N SER A 124 -3.43 12.20 27.89
CA SER A 124 -4.74 11.55 27.91
C SER A 124 -5.46 11.68 26.56
N ILE A 125 -5.31 12.81 25.86
CA ILE A 125 -5.85 12.99 24.50
C ILE A 125 -5.19 12.05 23.49
N ILE A 126 -3.86 11.93 23.49
CA ILE A 126 -3.15 11.03 22.56
C ILE A 126 -3.67 9.60 22.74
N PHE A 127 -3.85 9.15 23.98
CA PHE A 127 -4.36 7.80 24.26
C PHE A 127 -5.78 7.55 23.77
N ILE A 128 -6.65 8.56 23.83
CA ILE A 128 -8.01 8.47 23.26
C ILE A 128 -7.93 8.42 21.74
N ILE A 129 -7.08 9.24 21.12
CA ILE A 129 -6.89 9.27 19.67
C ILE A 129 -6.40 7.91 19.16
N PHE A 130 -5.46 7.25 19.85
CA PHE A 130 -4.99 5.92 19.49
C PHE A 130 -6.07 4.82 19.57
N LEU A 131 -7.21 5.04 20.24
CA LEU A 131 -8.34 4.11 20.23
C LEU A 131 -9.24 4.30 18.99
N VAL A 132 -9.24 5.48 18.37
CA VAL A 132 -10.12 5.82 17.24
C VAL A 132 -9.99 4.86 16.04
N PRO A 133 -8.79 4.42 15.61
CA PRO A 133 -8.65 3.52 14.47
C PRO A 133 -9.43 2.21 14.59
N HIS A 134 -9.68 1.74 15.82
CA HIS A 134 -10.52 0.56 16.06
C HIS A 134 -11.93 0.74 15.48
N PHE A 135 -12.54 1.90 15.69
CA PHE A 135 -13.88 2.21 15.20
C PHE A 135 -13.95 2.39 13.68
N TRP A 136 -12.82 2.61 13.02
CA TRP A 136 -12.78 2.72 11.56
C TRP A 136 -12.79 1.36 10.85
N ILE A 137 -12.43 0.26 11.52
CA ILE A 137 -12.29 -1.08 10.91
C ILE A 137 -13.50 -1.46 10.03
N PRO A 138 -14.77 -1.30 10.47
CA PRO A 138 -15.91 -1.64 9.63
C PRO A 138 -16.01 -0.79 8.36
N PHE A 139 -15.63 0.48 8.45
CA PHE A 139 -15.75 1.43 7.35
C PHE A 139 -14.58 1.33 6.36
N VAL A 140 -13.34 1.30 6.87
CA VAL A 140 -12.12 1.35 6.06
C VAL A 140 -11.54 -0.03 5.73
N GLY A 141 -11.85 -1.05 6.53
CA GLY A 141 -11.43 -2.42 6.29
C GLY A 141 -12.50 -3.20 5.53
N TRP A 142 -13.62 -3.48 6.19
CA TRP A 142 -14.68 -4.32 5.60
C TRP A 142 -15.39 -3.64 4.44
N GLY A 143 -15.65 -2.33 4.57
CA GLY A 143 -16.29 -1.54 3.53
C GLY A 143 -15.53 -1.54 2.20
N VAL A 144 -14.22 -1.81 2.23
CA VAL A 144 -13.28 -1.78 1.08
C VAL A 144 -12.93 -3.19 0.57
N ALA A 145 -13.36 -4.24 1.28
CA ALA A 145 -12.94 -5.61 1.02
C ALA A 145 -13.29 -6.09 -0.40
N ARG A 146 -14.39 -5.60 -0.99
CA ARG A 146 -14.80 -5.97 -2.36
C ARG A 146 -13.83 -5.43 -3.40
N GLU A 147 -13.46 -4.16 -3.29
CA GLU A 147 -12.49 -3.51 -4.16
C GLU A 147 -11.11 -4.17 -4.06
N VAL A 148 -10.73 -4.58 -2.85
CA VAL A 148 -9.49 -5.32 -2.61
C VAL A 148 -9.52 -6.70 -3.25
N CYS A 149 -10.65 -7.42 -3.23
CA CYS A 149 -10.78 -8.68 -3.97
C CYS A 149 -10.60 -8.47 -5.48
N ILE A 150 -11.17 -7.42 -6.05
CA ILE A 150 -11.02 -7.10 -7.48
C ILE A 150 -9.55 -6.85 -7.81
N TYR A 151 -8.87 -6.01 -7.02
CA TYR A 151 -7.44 -5.74 -7.18
C TYR A 151 -6.58 -7.01 -7.00
N LYS A 152 -6.87 -7.86 -6.02
CA LYS A 152 -6.11 -9.09 -5.83
C LYS A 152 -6.33 -10.08 -6.97
N ASN A 153 -7.52 -10.13 -7.55
CA ASN A 153 -7.80 -11.00 -8.71
C ASN A 153 -7.15 -10.49 -10.00
N SER A 154 -6.95 -9.18 -10.17
CA SER A 154 -6.29 -8.63 -11.37
C SER A 154 -4.85 -9.10 -11.52
N TRP A 155 -4.17 -9.42 -10.40
CA TRP A 155 -2.84 -10.03 -10.44
C TRP A 155 -2.81 -11.37 -11.17
N GLY A 156 -3.82 -12.22 -10.96
CA GLY A 156 -3.90 -13.51 -11.66
C GLY A 156 -4.03 -13.34 -13.17
N THR A 157 -4.88 -12.40 -13.62
CA THR A 157 -5.02 -12.06 -15.04
C THR A 157 -3.73 -11.49 -15.62
N TYR A 158 -3.09 -10.56 -14.92
CA TYR A 158 -1.83 -9.96 -15.34
C TYR A 158 -0.71 -11.00 -15.47
N GLN A 159 -0.56 -11.90 -14.49
CA GLN A 159 0.47 -12.96 -14.54
C GLN A 159 0.25 -13.91 -15.71
N LEU A 160 -0.99 -14.21 -16.06
CA LEU A 160 -1.32 -15.01 -17.23
C LEU A 160 -0.99 -14.27 -18.53
N HIS A 161 -1.34 -12.99 -18.66
CA HIS A 161 -0.99 -12.18 -19.83
C HIS A 161 0.52 -12.02 -19.99
N PHE A 162 1.23 -11.81 -18.88
CA PHE A 162 2.68 -11.78 -18.84
C PHE A 162 3.29 -13.10 -19.37
N TYR A 163 2.76 -14.25 -18.94
CA TYR A 163 3.19 -15.55 -19.43
C TYR A 163 2.89 -15.75 -20.92
N LYS A 164 1.71 -15.32 -21.40
CA LYS A 164 1.32 -15.41 -22.80
C LYS A 164 2.31 -14.68 -23.73
N ILE A 165 2.77 -13.51 -23.32
CA ILE A 165 3.63 -12.64 -24.13
C ILE A 165 5.11 -13.03 -23.98
N THR A 166 5.61 -13.15 -22.75
CA THR A 166 7.04 -13.39 -22.48
C THR A 166 7.43 -14.87 -22.54
N GLY A 167 6.46 -15.78 -22.40
CA GLY A 167 6.71 -17.22 -22.25
C GLY A 167 7.29 -17.64 -20.91
N LYS A 168 7.48 -16.69 -19.98
CA LYS A 168 8.07 -16.95 -18.66
C LYS A 168 7.10 -16.55 -17.57
N ASN A 169 7.07 -17.34 -16.51
CA ASN A 169 6.23 -17.02 -15.36
C ASN A 169 6.80 -15.83 -14.60
N LEU A 170 5.91 -14.95 -14.14
CA LEU A 170 6.30 -13.86 -13.26
C LEU A 170 6.59 -14.42 -11.87
N VAL A 171 7.85 -14.41 -11.48
CA VAL A 171 8.32 -14.88 -10.17
C VAL A 171 8.69 -13.69 -9.30
N PHE A 172 8.30 -13.74 -8.03
CA PHE A 172 8.66 -12.74 -7.03
C PHE A 172 9.74 -13.30 -6.10
N PRO A 173 11.04 -13.14 -6.43
CA PRO A 173 12.11 -13.66 -5.59
C PRO A 173 12.04 -13.03 -4.20
N HIS A 174 12.14 -13.87 -3.16
CA HIS A 174 12.15 -13.52 -1.74
C HIS A 174 10.87 -12.85 -1.20
N LEU A 175 9.78 -12.75 -1.95
CA LEU A 175 8.57 -12.05 -1.49
C LEU A 175 7.92 -12.75 -0.29
N SER A 176 7.80 -14.08 -0.32
CA SER A 176 7.28 -14.87 0.81
C SER A 176 8.14 -14.70 2.08
N THR A 177 9.47 -14.75 1.94
CA THR A 177 10.41 -14.52 3.05
C THR A 177 10.29 -13.09 3.61
N LEU A 178 10.19 -12.10 2.71
CA LEU A 178 10.00 -10.70 3.09
C LEU A 178 8.68 -10.50 3.84
N ILE A 179 7.59 -11.13 3.41
CA ILE A 179 6.29 -11.09 4.09
C ILE A 179 6.42 -11.61 5.52
N VAL A 180 7.11 -12.75 5.72
CA VAL A 180 7.33 -13.32 7.05
C VAL A 180 8.17 -12.38 7.91
N ILE A 181 9.28 -11.85 7.39
CA ILE A 181 10.17 -10.95 8.12
C ILE A 181 9.44 -9.66 8.52
N ILE A 182 8.71 -9.04 7.59
CA ILE A 182 7.94 -7.82 7.85
C ILE A 182 6.82 -8.11 8.86
N SER A 183 6.09 -9.21 8.70
CA SER A 183 4.99 -9.54 9.63
C SER A 183 5.52 -9.80 11.05
N LEU A 184 6.60 -10.56 11.19
CA LEU A 184 7.22 -10.79 12.50
C LEU A 184 7.82 -9.51 13.08
N GLY A 185 8.49 -8.71 12.25
CA GLY A 185 9.06 -7.42 12.63
C GLY A 185 8.00 -6.42 13.09
N CYS A 186 6.86 -6.34 12.39
CA CYS A 186 5.73 -5.49 12.77
C CYS A 186 5.09 -5.90 14.10
N PHE A 187 5.05 -7.20 14.40
CA PHE A 187 4.59 -7.70 15.70
C PHE A 187 5.57 -7.35 16.82
N ILE A 188 6.86 -7.65 16.64
CA ILE A 188 7.92 -7.33 17.61
C ILE A 188 7.96 -5.81 17.85
N LEU A 189 7.90 -5.01 16.80
CA LEU A 189 7.88 -3.55 16.89
C LEU A 189 6.68 -3.05 17.68
N ALA A 190 5.49 -3.64 17.49
CA ALA A 190 4.31 -3.27 18.27
C ALA A 190 4.51 -3.58 19.77
N VAL A 191 5.11 -4.74 20.09
CA VAL A 191 5.40 -5.12 21.47
C VAL A 191 6.43 -4.19 22.10
N VAL A 192 7.55 -3.95 21.43
CA VAL A 192 8.60 -3.04 21.91
C VAL A 192 8.05 -1.63 22.08
N PHE A 193 7.31 -1.11 21.10
CA PHE A 193 6.70 0.22 21.17
C PHE A 193 5.76 0.35 22.37
N LEU A 194 4.87 -0.60 22.59
CA LEU A 194 3.93 -0.56 23.72
C LEU A 194 4.61 -0.76 25.07
N LEU A 195 5.66 -1.59 25.14
CA LEU A 195 6.46 -1.74 26.36
C LEU A 195 7.27 -0.46 26.66
N SER A 196 7.85 0.17 25.64
CA SER A 196 8.52 1.46 25.78
C SER A 196 7.53 2.53 26.27
N LEU A 197 6.35 2.63 25.68
CA LEU A 197 5.31 3.54 26.17
C LEU A 197 4.89 3.19 27.60
N SER A 198 4.80 1.90 27.94
CA SER A 198 4.44 1.47 29.29
C SER A 198 5.47 1.85 30.35
N ALA A 199 6.75 1.82 29.99
CA ALA A 199 7.84 2.17 30.90
C ALA A 199 8.04 3.69 31.00
N LEU A 200 7.79 4.42 29.90
CA LEU A 200 8.03 5.86 29.80
C LEU A 200 6.86 6.72 30.31
N LEU A 201 5.63 6.20 30.31
CA LEU A 201 4.44 6.94 30.74
C LEU A 201 3.90 6.41 32.08
N GLU A 202 3.98 7.24 33.13
CA GLU A 202 3.30 6.99 34.40
C GLU A 202 1.78 6.88 34.18
N GLY A 203 1.17 5.75 34.58
CA GLY A 203 -0.27 5.48 34.39
C GLY A 203 -0.59 4.43 33.30
N TYR A 204 0.43 3.78 32.76
CA TYR A 204 0.28 2.63 31.86
C TYR A 204 0.35 1.32 32.66
N THR A 205 -0.74 0.89 33.30
CA THR A 205 -0.79 -0.47 33.81
C THR A 205 -0.87 -1.45 32.63
N LEU A 206 -0.18 -2.59 32.72
CA LEU A 206 -0.14 -3.62 31.66
C LEU A 206 -1.52 -4.14 31.25
N TYR A 207 -2.54 -3.96 32.10
CA TYR A 207 -3.90 -4.35 31.77
C TYR A 207 -4.53 -3.43 30.72
N HIS A 208 -4.32 -2.11 30.81
CA HIS A 208 -4.85 -1.15 29.83
C HIS A 208 -4.16 -1.24 28.46
N THR A 209 -3.00 -1.89 28.36
CA THR A 209 -2.24 -2.01 27.09
C THR A 209 -2.81 -3.05 26.14
N THR A 210 -3.64 -3.98 26.66
CA THR A 210 -4.29 -5.07 25.90
C THR A 210 -5.09 -4.56 24.70
N ALA A 211 -5.86 -3.48 24.87
CA ALA A 211 -6.61 -2.84 23.79
C ALA A 211 -5.70 -2.26 22.70
N TYR A 212 -4.57 -1.68 23.10
CA TYR A 212 -3.64 -1.02 22.18
C TYR A 212 -2.80 -2.02 21.37
N TYR A 213 -2.53 -3.23 21.88
CA TYR A 213 -1.81 -4.25 21.11
C TYR A 213 -2.48 -4.56 19.77
N HIS A 214 -3.79 -4.80 19.77
CA HIS A 214 -4.51 -5.08 18.53
C HIS A 214 -4.43 -3.91 17.53
N ILE A 215 -4.63 -2.68 18.02
CA ILE A 215 -4.62 -1.48 17.17
C ILE A 215 -3.24 -1.20 16.58
N VAL A 216 -2.18 -1.25 17.40
CA VAL A 216 -0.81 -0.98 16.93
C VAL A 216 -0.34 -2.08 15.97
N ILE A 217 -0.63 -3.35 16.26
CA ILE A 217 -0.34 -4.46 15.33
C ILE A 217 -1.07 -4.21 14.01
N MET A 218 -2.35 -3.83 14.04
CA MET A 218 -3.11 -3.51 12.84
C MET A 218 -2.50 -2.36 12.04
N LEU A 219 -2.10 -1.26 12.68
CA LEU A 219 -1.47 -0.12 12.00
C LEU A 219 -0.17 -0.52 11.31
N ASN A 220 0.70 -1.24 12.04
CA ASN A 220 1.94 -1.78 11.48
C ASN A 220 1.68 -2.73 10.30
N MET A 221 0.69 -3.63 10.42
CA MET A 221 0.34 -4.56 9.36
C MET A 221 -0.18 -3.87 8.11
N ASN A 222 -0.97 -2.79 8.24
CA ASN A 222 -1.41 -2.01 7.08
C ASN A 222 -0.21 -1.37 6.37
N SER A 223 0.74 -0.77 7.10
CA SER A 223 1.97 -0.26 6.50
C SER A 223 2.76 -1.36 5.79
N GLY A 224 2.88 -2.54 6.41
CA GLY A 224 3.54 -3.71 5.82
C GLY A 224 2.85 -4.18 4.54
N LEU A 225 1.52 -4.28 4.55
CA LEU A 225 0.71 -4.66 3.39
C LEU A 225 0.96 -3.69 2.23
N TRP A 226 0.92 -2.39 2.47
CA TRP A 226 1.19 -1.39 1.44
C TRP A 226 2.57 -1.59 0.81
N TYR A 227 3.60 -1.69 1.67
CA TYR A 227 4.98 -1.89 1.25
C TYR A 227 5.15 -3.14 0.38
N ILE A 228 4.55 -4.26 0.80
CA ILE A 228 4.64 -5.54 0.07
C ILE A 228 3.99 -5.43 -1.31
N ASN A 229 2.81 -4.81 -1.44
CA ASN A 229 2.17 -4.64 -2.74
C ASN A 229 2.96 -3.69 -3.65
N CYS A 230 3.46 -2.55 -3.13
CA CYS A 230 4.34 -1.66 -3.89
C CYS A 230 5.61 -2.40 -4.36
N ARG A 231 6.19 -3.22 -3.49
CA ARG A 231 7.37 -4.03 -3.83
C ARG A 231 7.10 -5.08 -4.90
N ALA A 232 5.92 -5.71 -4.87
CA ALA A 232 5.50 -6.63 -5.91
C ALA A 232 5.38 -5.92 -7.28
N ILE A 233 4.80 -4.71 -7.32
CA ILE A 233 4.73 -3.91 -8.54
C ILE A 233 6.14 -3.53 -9.05
N ILE A 234 7.04 -3.12 -8.15
CA ILE A 234 8.43 -2.81 -8.51
C ILE A 234 9.11 -4.03 -9.14
N ASN A 235 8.94 -5.21 -8.54
CA ASN A 235 9.52 -6.44 -9.07
C ASN A 235 8.89 -6.84 -10.42
N ALA A 236 7.59 -6.64 -10.59
CA ALA A 236 6.88 -6.87 -11.85
C ALA A 236 7.38 -5.93 -12.96
N SER A 237 7.53 -4.63 -12.66
CA SER A 237 8.11 -3.66 -13.59
C SER A 237 9.54 -4.03 -13.99
N GLN A 238 10.35 -4.47 -13.03
CA GLN A 238 11.73 -4.93 -13.29
C GLN A 238 11.79 -6.19 -14.15
N ALA A 239 10.85 -7.12 -13.97
CA ALA A 239 10.74 -8.28 -14.85
C ALA A 239 10.33 -7.84 -16.25
N LEU A 240 9.29 -7.00 -16.36
CA LEU A 240 8.80 -6.47 -17.63
C LEU A 240 9.92 -5.77 -18.43
N ALA A 241 10.65 -4.84 -17.82
CA ALA A 241 11.72 -4.11 -18.49
C ALA A 241 12.88 -5.02 -18.93
N ARG A 242 13.25 -6.01 -18.11
CA ARG A 242 14.32 -6.97 -18.46
C ARG A 242 13.93 -7.87 -19.62
N HIS A 243 12.69 -8.39 -19.62
CA HIS A 243 12.21 -9.23 -20.71
C HIS A 243 11.97 -8.43 -21.99
N PHE A 244 11.48 -7.20 -21.86
CA PHE A 244 11.35 -6.27 -22.98
C PHE A 244 12.69 -6.01 -23.65
N GLN A 245 13.73 -5.65 -22.88
CA GLN A 245 15.06 -5.39 -23.43
C GLN A 245 15.60 -6.63 -24.15
N GLY A 246 15.54 -7.81 -23.53
CA GLY A 246 16.02 -9.04 -24.15
C GLY A 246 15.28 -9.40 -25.43
N ASP A 247 13.95 -9.30 -25.45
CA ASP A 247 13.16 -9.60 -26.65
C ASP A 247 13.38 -8.59 -27.77
N VAL A 248 13.64 -7.31 -27.45
CA VAL A 248 13.95 -6.27 -28.43
C VAL A 248 15.36 -6.41 -28.99
N ASP A 249 16.34 -6.77 -28.15
CA ASP A 249 17.72 -7.01 -28.57
C ASP A 249 17.80 -8.20 -29.53
N ASP A 250 17.02 -9.26 -29.27
CA ASP A 250 16.96 -10.44 -30.14
C ASP A 250 16.07 -10.21 -31.38
N PHE A 251 14.92 -9.53 -31.22
CA PHE A 251 13.91 -9.36 -32.27
C PHE A 251 13.18 -8.00 -32.16
N CYS A 252 13.73 -6.96 -32.77
CA CYS A 252 13.09 -5.65 -32.79
C CYS A 252 11.95 -5.58 -33.83
N THR A 253 10.74 -6.03 -33.46
CA THR A 253 9.54 -6.00 -34.32
C THR A 253 8.41 -5.18 -33.68
N ALA A 254 7.63 -4.46 -34.49
CA ALA A 254 6.49 -3.66 -34.04
C ALA A 254 5.49 -4.46 -33.18
N TYR A 255 5.22 -5.71 -33.58
CA TYR A 255 4.37 -6.65 -32.83
C TYR A 255 4.82 -6.82 -31.36
N ILE A 256 6.12 -7.02 -31.12
CA ILE A 256 6.66 -7.23 -29.77
C ILE A 256 6.49 -5.96 -28.93
N ILE A 257 6.87 -4.81 -29.49
CA ILE A 257 6.75 -3.51 -28.82
C ILE A 257 5.29 -3.22 -28.44
N ALA A 258 4.33 -3.50 -29.33
CA ALA A 258 2.92 -3.31 -29.06
C ALA A 258 2.41 -4.18 -27.90
N HIS A 259 2.81 -5.46 -27.83
CA HIS A 259 2.42 -6.36 -26.75
C HIS A 259 3.01 -5.95 -25.40
N TYR A 260 4.27 -5.51 -25.39
CA TYR A 260 4.90 -4.98 -24.18
C TYR A 260 4.30 -3.65 -23.73
N ARG A 261 3.82 -2.81 -24.66
CA ARG A 261 3.03 -1.61 -24.32
C ARG A 261 1.74 -1.98 -23.60
N VAL A 262 1.01 -2.99 -24.05
CA VAL A 262 -0.20 -3.47 -23.38
C VAL A 262 0.10 -3.97 -21.96
N LEU A 263 1.15 -4.79 -21.79
CA LEU A 263 1.57 -5.22 -20.46
C LEU A 263 1.97 -4.07 -19.53
N TRP A 264 2.62 -3.03 -20.08
CA TRP A 264 2.96 -1.85 -19.31
C TRP A 264 1.71 -1.07 -18.89
N LEU A 265 0.73 -0.93 -19.79
CA LEU A 265 -0.55 -0.28 -19.48
C LEU A 265 -1.31 -1.04 -18.39
N GLU A 266 -1.40 -2.38 -18.49
CA GLU A 266 -2.03 -3.21 -17.45
C GLU A 266 -1.31 -3.07 -16.11
N LEU A 267 0.03 -3.03 -16.10
CA LEU A 267 0.82 -2.83 -14.88
C LEU A 267 0.59 -1.44 -14.27
N SER A 268 0.48 -0.40 -15.10
CA SER A 268 0.13 0.96 -14.69
C SER A 268 -1.28 1.01 -14.09
N GLU A 269 -2.25 0.34 -14.73
CA GLU A 269 -3.62 0.21 -14.22
C GLU A 269 -3.65 -0.52 -12.88
N MET A 270 -2.83 -1.56 -12.67
CA MET A 270 -2.70 -2.21 -11.37
C MET A 270 -2.12 -1.28 -10.30
N LEU A 271 -1.15 -0.42 -10.63
CA LEU A 271 -0.61 0.58 -9.70
C LEU A 271 -1.67 1.63 -9.32
N GLN A 272 -2.51 2.06 -10.26
CA GLN A 272 -3.63 2.94 -9.93
C GLN A 272 -4.71 2.18 -9.15
N GLY A 273 -4.92 0.91 -9.48
CA GLY A 273 -5.88 0.00 -8.85
C GLY A 273 -5.60 -0.21 -7.36
N ILE A 274 -4.33 -0.31 -6.93
CA ILE A 274 -4.00 -0.38 -5.50
C ILE A 274 -4.39 0.91 -4.77
N GLY A 275 -4.07 2.08 -5.35
CA GLY A 275 -4.45 3.38 -4.79
C GLY A 275 -5.96 3.54 -4.67
N ASN A 276 -6.69 3.16 -5.72
CA ASN A 276 -8.14 3.25 -5.77
C ASN A 276 -8.84 2.25 -4.86
N ALA A 277 -8.35 1.00 -4.80
CA ALA A 277 -8.92 -0.03 -3.95
C ALA A 277 -8.80 0.38 -2.49
N TYR A 278 -7.61 0.77 -2.02
CA TYR A 278 -7.38 1.11 -0.62
C TYR A 278 -7.51 2.60 -0.29
N ALA A 279 -8.10 3.40 -1.18
CA ALA A 279 -8.15 4.86 -1.04
C ALA A 279 -8.69 5.31 0.33
N ARG A 280 -9.81 4.72 0.77
CA ARG A 280 -10.42 5.02 2.08
C ARG A 280 -9.49 4.64 3.24
N THR A 281 -8.89 3.46 3.19
CA THR A 281 -7.99 2.95 4.24
C THR A 281 -6.78 3.85 4.40
N TYR A 282 -6.07 4.16 3.31
CA TYR A 282 -4.82 4.91 3.41
C TYR A 282 -5.02 6.43 3.52
N ALA A 283 -6.16 6.98 3.07
CA ALA A 283 -6.51 8.37 3.37
C ALA A 283 -6.78 8.58 4.86
N SER A 284 -7.57 7.71 5.48
CA SER A 284 -7.79 7.76 6.94
C SER A 284 -6.50 7.50 7.71
N TYR A 285 -5.67 6.56 7.25
CA TYR A 285 -4.37 6.26 7.85
C TYR A 285 -3.40 7.44 7.79
N SER A 286 -3.28 8.13 6.65
CA SER A 286 -2.38 9.28 6.51
C SER A 286 -2.82 10.45 7.40
N LEU A 287 -4.12 10.75 7.44
CA LEU A 287 -4.68 11.76 8.35
C LEU A 287 -4.41 11.43 9.82
N PHE A 288 -4.62 10.17 10.21
CA PHE A 288 -4.33 9.69 11.55
C PHE A 288 -2.85 9.86 11.91
N MET A 289 -1.92 9.50 11.02
CA MET A 289 -0.49 9.66 11.27
C MET A 289 -0.10 11.14 11.41
N ILE A 290 -0.59 12.01 10.53
CA ILE A 290 -0.32 13.46 10.58
C ILE A 290 -0.83 14.07 11.88
N ALA A 291 -2.05 13.72 12.31
CA ALA A 291 -2.63 14.21 13.56
C ALA A 291 -1.78 13.78 14.77
N ASN A 292 -1.39 12.50 14.84
CA ASN A 292 -0.56 11.99 15.94
C ASN A 292 0.83 12.62 15.96
N ILE A 293 1.48 12.80 14.80
CA ILE A 293 2.79 13.49 14.72
C ILE A 293 2.65 14.93 15.23
N THR A 294 1.56 15.64 14.86
CA THR A 294 1.33 17.02 15.30
C THR A 294 1.16 17.10 16.81
N ILE A 295 0.30 16.27 17.39
CA ILE A 295 -0.02 16.32 18.83
C ILE A 295 1.18 15.85 19.66
N ALA A 296 1.85 14.77 19.24
CA ALA A 296 3.03 14.26 19.95
C ALA A 296 4.20 15.25 19.90
N THR A 297 4.47 15.86 18.74
CA THR A 297 5.51 16.89 18.60
C THR A 297 5.15 18.15 19.38
N TYR A 298 3.88 18.57 19.37
CA TYR A 298 3.43 19.70 20.17
C TYR A 298 3.63 19.44 21.67
N GLY A 299 3.18 18.29 22.17
CA GLY A 299 3.36 17.92 23.57
C GLY A 299 4.83 17.89 23.98
N PHE A 300 5.70 17.36 23.11
CA PHE A 300 7.15 17.34 23.34
C PHE A 300 7.75 18.75 23.45
N ILE A 301 7.43 19.66 22.52
CA ILE A 301 7.96 21.03 22.56
C ILE A 301 7.34 21.81 23.73
N SER A 302 6.06 21.58 24.01
CA SER A 302 5.31 22.19 25.11
C SER A 302 5.98 21.95 26.46
N GLU A 303 6.37 20.70 26.73
CA GLU A 303 7.04 20.26 27.96
C GLU A 303 8.44 20.87 28.09
N ILE A 304 9.24 20.82 27.01
CA ILE A 304 10.58 21.43 26.98
C ILE A 304 10.52 22.93 27.28
N THR A 305 9.45 23.61 26.84
CA THR A 305 9.27 25.05 27.06
C THR A 305 8.92 25.39 28.51
N GLU A 306 8.22 24.50 29.23
CA GLU A 306 7.81 24.74 30.62
C GLU A 306 8.86 24.33 31.65
N HIS A 307 9.49 23.16 31.47
CA HIS A 307 10.39 22.57 32.47
C HIS A 307 11.88 22.69 32.10
N GLY A 308 12.19 23.15 30.88
CA GLY A 308 13.54 23.08 30.31
C GLY A 308 13.86 21.68 29.78
N ILE A 309 15.10 21.42 29.36
CA ILE A 309 15.53 20.07 28.92
C ILE A 309 15.81 19.21 30.17
N THR A 310 14.75 18.81 30.86
CA THR A 310 14.82 17.79 31.90
C THR A 310 14.33 16.50 31.28
N PHE A 311 15.20 15.72 30.62
CA PHE A 311 14.89 14.46 29.91
C PHE A 311 14.00 13.51 30.74
N SER A 312 12.71 13.82 30.79
CA SER A 312 11.74 13.18 31.66
C SER A 312 11.23 11.97 30.91
N PHE A 313 10.87 10.92 31.64
CA PHE A 313 10.30 9.70 31.05
C PHE A 313 9.11 10.04 30.13
N LYS A 314 8.32 11.04 30.52
CA LYS A 314 7.16 11.55 29.76
C LYS A 314 7.54 12.19 28.42
N GLU A 315 8.57 13.04 28.39
CA GLU A 315 9.06 13.69 27.15
C GLU A 315 9.59 12.67 26.14
N MET A 316 10.35 11.70 26.64
CA MET A 316 10.91 10.60 25.84
C MET A 316 9.80 9.77 25.19
N GLY A 317 8.70 9.52 25.91
CA GLY A 317 7.53 8.80 25.38
C GLY A 317 6.87 9.50 24.17
N LEU A 318 6.72 10.84 24.22
CA LEU A 318 6.15 11.62 23.10
C LEU A 318 7.07 11.65 21.90
N MET A 319 8.38 11.79 22.13
CA MET A 319 9.37 11.74 21.05
C MET A 319 9.35 10.39 20.34
N VAL A 320 9.30 9.28 21.09
CA VAL A 320 9.20 7.93 20.52
C VAL A 320 7.91 7.76 19.70
N ALA A 321 6.78 8.26 20.19
CA ALA A 321 5.51 8.21 19.46
C ALA A 321 5.56 9.01 18.15
N SER A 322 6.11 10.23 18.18
CA SER A 322 6.25 11.08 17.00
C SER A 322 7.17 10.44 15.95
N LEU A 323 8.35 9.96 16.37
CA LEU A 323 9.30 9.28 15.48
C LEU A 323 8.72 8.00 14.86
N TYR A 324 7.96 7.24 15.64
CA TYR A 324 7.28 6.04 15.17
C TYR A 324 6.25 6.35 14.08
N CYS A 325 5.33 7.28 14.32
CA CYS A 325 4.33 7.68 13.33
C CYS A 325 4.98 8.32 12.08
N MET A 326 6.05 9.09 12.27
CA MET A 326 6.82 9.68 11.18
C MET A 326 7.49 8.63 10.29
N THR A 327 8.07 7.59 10.89
CA THR A 327 8.69 6.46 10.17
C THR A 327 7.66 5.71 9.34
N LEU A 328 6.48 5.44 9.90
CA LEU A 328 5.40 4.78 9.18
C LEU A 328 4.87 5.61 8.00
N LEU A 329 4.70 6.92 8.19
CA LEU A 329 4.28 7.83 7.12
C LEU A 329 5.36 7.92 6.02
N TYR A 330 6.63 7.95 6.41
CA TYR A 330 7.74 7.93 5.46
C TYR A 330 7.75 6.65 4.62
N ILE A 331 7.62 5.46 5.23
CA ILE A 331 7.58 4.19 4.51
C ILE A 331 6.43 4.19 3.50
N TYR A 332 5.25 4.63 3.90
CA TYR A 332 4.06 4.73 3.05
C TYR A 332 4.30 5.62 1.81
N CYS A 333 4.80 6.84 2.00
CA CYS A 333 5.04 7.77 0.89
C CYS A 333 6.23 7.35 0.01
N ASP A 334 7.32 6.87 0.60
CA ASP A 334 8.54 6.51 -0.12
C ASP A 334 8.36 5.28 -1.01
N CYS A 335 7.66 4.24 -0.53
CA CYS A 335 7.43 3.05 -1.34
C CYS A 335 6.46 3.32 -2.51
N SER A 336 5.45 4.18 -2.32
CA SER A 336 4.53 4.60 -3.38
C SER A 336 5.25 5.38 -4.48
N HIS A 337 6.14 6.29 -4.08
CA HIS A 337 6.97 7.05 -5.00
C HIS A 337 7.92 6.13 -5.79
N LYS A 338 8.60 5.21 -5.10
CA LYS A 338 9.48 4.21 -5.74
C LYS A 338 8.73 3.29 -6.71
N ALA A 339 7.49 2.90 -6.40
CA ALA A 339 6.68 2.07 -7.28
C ALA A 339 6.27 2.83 -8.55
N SER A 340 5.83 4.08 -8.40
CA SER A 340 5.47 4.98 -9.50
C SER A 340 6.68 5.22 -10.43
N ASP A 341 7.83 5.56 -9.86
CA ASP A 341 9.07 5.79 -10.61
C ASP A 341 9.56 4.52 -11.31
N ALA A 342 9.48 3.36 -10.65
CA ALA A 342 9.93 2.10 -11.24
C ALA A 342 9.14 1.70 -12.50
N ILE A 343 7.84 2.01 -12.61
CA ILE A 343 7.04 1.71 -13.81
C ILE A 343 7.37 2.65 -14.96
N ALA A 344 7.53 3.94 -14.68
CA ALA A 344 7.84 4.94 -15.71
C ALA A 344 9.30 4.83 -16.18
N SER A 345 10.25 4.97 -15.25
CA SER A 345 11.68 5.16 -15.55
C SER A 345 12.32 3.94 -16.20
N LYS A 346 11.99 2.72 -15.73
CA LYS A 346 12.68 1.50 -16.20
C LYS A 346 12.36 1.16 -17.65
N VAL A 347 11.09 1.19 -18.02
CA VAL A 347 10.66 0.90 -19.38
C VAL A 347 11.03 2.04 -20.33
N GLN A 348 10.93 3.30 -19.88
CA GLN A 348 11.42 4.45 -20.64
C GLN A 348 12.92 4.36 -20.93
N THR A 349 13.74 3.97 -19.95
CA THR A 349 15.18 3.76 -20.16
C THR A 349 15.44 2.65 -21.17
N SER A 350 14.74 1.52 -21.08
CA SER A 350 14.83 0.44 -22.07
C SER A 350 14.45 0.91 -23.48
N LEU A 351 13.36 1.69 -23.61
CA LEU A 351 12.93 2.25 -24.91
C LEU A 351 13.95 3.22 -25.50
N MET A 352 14.59 4.06 -24.67
CA MET A 352 15.60 5.02 -25.12
C MET A 352 16.93 4.36 -25.53
N ASN A 353 17.24 3.18 -24.99
CA ASN A 353 18.44 2.43 -25.34
C ASN A 353 18.34 1.72 -26.70
N ILE A 354 17.16 1.70 -27.31
CA ILE A 354 16.93 1.08 -28.61
C ILE A 354 17.57 1.95 -29.72
N ARG A 355 18.40 1.34 -30.57
CA ARG A 355 19.02 2.02 -31.71
C ARG A 355 18.00 2.26 -32.83
N LEU A 356 17.40 3.44 -32.87
CA LEU A 356 16.40 3.84 -33.87
C LEU A 356 16.88 3.74 -35.33
N ASN A 357 18.19 3.87 -35.57
CA ASN A 357 18.77 3.89 -36.92
C ASN A 357 18.73 2.53 -37.64
N THR A 358 18.43 1.44 -36.95
CA THR A 358 18.41 0.07 -37.50
C THR A 358 17.01 -0.52 -37.59
N ILE A 359 15.96 0.28 -37.37
CA ILE A 359 14.61 -0.21 -37.10
C ILE A 359 13.65 0.17 -38.22
N ASP A 360 12.70 -0.72 -38.50
CA ASP A 360 11.63 -0.48 -39.46
C ASP A 360 10.72 0.68 -39.03
N LYS A 361 10.14 1.39 -40.00
CA LYS A 361 9.25 2.54 -39.75
C LYS A 361 8.05 2.17 -38.89
N SER A 362 7.57 0.93 -39.01
CA SER A 362 6.47 0.38 -38.20
C SER A 362 6.84 0.31 -36.70
N ALA A 363 8.02 -0.21 -36.39
CA ALA A 363 8.52 -0.33 -35.02
C ALA A 363 8.91 1.03 -34.41
N ALA A 364 9.45 1.95 -35.22
CA ALA A 364 9.68 3.34 -34.78
C ALA A 364 8.38 4.05 -34.37
N ARG A 365 7.29 3.85 -35.12
CA ARG A 365 5.96 4.38 -34.77
C ARG A 365 5.43 3.77 -33.48
N GLU A 366 5.59 2.46 -33.26
CA GLU A 366 5.16 1.82 -32.01
C GLU A 366 5.95 2.31 -30.79
N ILE A 367 7.26 2.58 -30.94
CA ILE A 367 8.07 3.19 -29.88
C ILE A 367 7.54 4.58 -29.53
N ASP A 368 7.22 5.41 -30.53
CA ASP A 368 6.65 6.74 -30.31
C ASP A 368 5.29 6.68 -29.61
N LEU A 369 4.42 5.76 -30.03
CA LEU A 369 3.14 5.52 -29.36
C LEU A 369 3.34 5.05 -27.91
N PHE A 370 4.34 4.22 -27.64
CA PHE A 370 4.63 3.77 -26.28
C PHE A 370 5.17 4.91 -25.41
N LEU A 371 6.13 5.70 -25.89
CA LEU A 371 6.63 6.89 -25.19
C LEU A 371 5.50 7.91 -24.95
N THR A 372 4.61 8.09 -25.91
CA THR A 372 3.42 8.93 -25.77
C THR A 372 2.47 8.39 -24.71
N ALA A 373 2.22 7.08 -24.67
CA ALA A 373 1.41 6.46 -23.63
C ALA A 373 2.00 6.66 -22.22
N ILE A 374 3.33 6.56 -22.08
CA ILE A 374 4.04 6.83 -20.81
C ILE A 374 3.86 8.28 -20.38
N ARG A 375 3.93 9.23 -21.33
CA ARG A 375 3.76 10.67 -21.03
C ARG A 375 2.32 11.05 -20.69
N LEU A 376 1.34 10.50 -21.42
CA LEU A 376 -0.07 10.82 -21.26
C LEU A 376 -0.68 10.20 -19.99
N ASN A 377 -0.17 9.05 -19.55
CA ASN A 377 -0.66 8.35 -18.35
C ASN A 377 0.50 8.10 -17.38
N PRO A 378 0.93 9.12 -16.61
CA PRO A 378 1.96 8.91 -15.61
C PRO A 378 1.46 7.88 -14.57
N PRO A 379 2.24 6.82 -14.31
CA PRO A 379 1.85 5.78 -13.35
C PRO A 379 2.02 6.32 -11.93
N THR A 380 1.06 7.11 -11.44
CA THR A 380 1.06 7.62 -10.06
C THR A 380 0.03 6.87 -9.22
N VAL A 381 0.38 6.63 -7.95
CA VAL A 381 -0.56 6.08 -6.98
C VAL A 381 -1.47 7.19 -6.49
N SER A 382 -2.71 7.24 -6.97
CA SER A 382 -3.71 8.22 -6.55
C SER A 382 -4.76 7.59 -5.64
N LEU A 383 -5.14 8.30 -4.57
CA LEU A 383 -6.22 7.89 -3.66
C LEU A 383 -7.57 8.38 -4.22
N LYS A 384 -8.06 7.77 -5.32
CA LYS A 384 -9.29 8.21 -6.02
C LYS A 384 -9.31 9.71 -6.38
N GLY A 385 -8.15 10.28 -6.70
CA GLY A 385 -8.03 11.70 -7.07
C GLY A 385 -8.03 12.69 -5.91
N TYR A 386 -8.16 12.24 -4.65
CA TYR A 386 -8.06 13.14 -3.49
C TYR A 386 -6.63 13.64 -3.28
N SER A 387 -5.64 12.76 -3.47
CA SER A 387 -4.23 13.08 -3.33
C SER A 387 -3.38 12.00 -3.99
N ASP A 388 -2.24 12.41 -4.55
CA ASP A 388 -1.23 11.49 -5.04
C ASP A 388 -0.25 11.14 -3.92
N VAL A 389 0.02 9.85 -3.78
CA VAL A 389 0.87 9.33 -2.72
C VAL A 389 2.32 9.33 -3.19
N ASP A 390 3.02 10.43 -2.90
CA ASP A 390 4.42 10.58 -3.24
C ASP A 390 5.22 11.24 -2.11
N ARG A 391 6.52 11.45 -2.34
CA ARG A 391 7.38 12.17 -1.39
C ARG A 391 6.95 13.63 -1.18
N LYS A 392 6.21 14.24 -2.12
CA LYS A 392 5.70 15.61 -1.97
C LYS A 392 4.58 15.67 -0.94
N LEU A 393 3.73 14.64 -0.87
CA LEU A 393 2.74 14.51 0.21
C LEU A 393 3.41 14.51 1.58
N LEU A 394 4.54 13.80 1.72
CA LEU A 394 5.32 13.81 2.96
C LEU A 394 5.87 15.21 3.27
N THR A 395 6.55 15.85 2.32
CA THR A 395 7.12 17.19 2.56
C THR A 395 6.03 18.23 2.86
N SER A 396 4.91 18.20 2.13
CA SER A 396 3.77 19.08 2.39
C SER A 396 3.20 18.85 3.78
N SER A 397 3.07 17.59 4.20
CA SER A 397 2.57 17.25 5.53
C SER A 397 3.49 17.77 6.63
N ILE A 398 4.81 17.60 6.49
CA ILE A 398 5.80 18.14 7.44
C ILE A 398 5.70 19.67 7.50
N SER A 399 5.60 20.35 6.36
CA SER A 399 5.44 21.81 6.32
C SER A 399 4.17 22.26 7.03
N THR A 400 3.03 21.59 6.79
CA THR A 400 1.77 21.87 7.47
C THR A 400 1.88 21.65 8.99
N ILE A 401 2.49 20.55 9.42
CA ILE A 401 2.74 20.27 10.85
C ILE A 401 3.59 21.38 11.46
N ALA A 402 4.70 21.77 10.82
CA ALA A 402 5.58 22.82 11.31
C ALA A 402 4.85 24.17 11.45
N ILE A 403 4.03 24.55 10.46
CA ILE A 403 3.22 25.79 10.52
C ILE A 403 2.25 25.74 11.70
N TYR A 404 1.50 24.64 11.87
CA TYR A 404 0.58 24.49 12.99
C TYR A 404 1.30 24.53 14.35
N LEU A 405 2.46 23.87 14.45
CA LEU A 405 3.27 23.89 15.67
C LEU A 405 3.74 25.31 16.02
N ILE A 406 4.23 26.07 15.04
CA ILE A 406 4.65 27.46 15.26
C ILE A 406 3.48 28.29 15.79
N VAL A 407 2.30 28.18 15.18
CA VAL A 407 1.10 28.92 15.61
C VAL A 407 0.69 28.53 17.02
N LEU A 408 0.63 27.23 17.35
CA LEU A 408 0.25 26.75 18.68
C LEU A 408 1.25 27.18 19.76
N LEU A 409 2.54 27.18 19.45
CA LEU A 409 3.59 27.65 20.37
C LEU A 409 3.50 29.16 20.59
N GLN A 410 3.24 29.94 19.54
CA GLN A 410 3.01 31.38 19.67
C GLN A 410 1.84 31.69 20.60
N PHE A 411 0.70 31.02 20.41
CA PHE A 411 -0.46 31.18 21.32
C PHE A 411 -0.11 30.84 22.76
N LYS A 412 0.65 29.75 22.99
CA LYS A 412 1.09 29.36 24.32
C LYS A 412 1.99 30.41 24.96
N ILE A 413 3.01 30.89 24.24
CA ILE A 413 3.93 31.94 24.73
C ILE A 413 3.17 33.22 25.05
N SER A 414 2.25 33.64 24.17
CA SER A 414 1.40 34.82 24.42
C SER A 414 0.53 34.67 25.67
N LEU A 415 -0.04 33.48 25.92
CA LEU A 415 -0.83 33.19 27.12
C LEU A 415 0.02 33.19 28.40
N VAL A 416 1.23 32.63 28.35
CA VAL A 416 2.18 32.66 29.47
C VAL A 416 2.59 34.10 29.79
N ASN A 417 2.89 34.91 28.77
CA ASN A 417 3.23 36.32 28.94
C ASN A 417 2.07 37.14 29.53
N MET A 418 0.81 36.82 29.20
CA MET A 418 -0.36 37.49 29.80
C MET A 418 -0.62 37.07 31.25
N ARG A 419 -0.22 35.87 31.68
CA ARG A 419 -0.31 35.41 33.08
C ARG A 419 0.84 35.89 33.97
N GLY A 420 1.92 36.41 33.38
CA GLY A 420 3.08 36.94 34.08
C GLY A 420 3.01 38.44 34.43
N VAL A 421 1.84 39.08 34.28
CA VAL A 421 1.55 40.47 34.71
C VAL A 421 0.66 40.47 35.94
#